data_AF-A0A4U8SFD6-F1
#
_entry.id   AF-A0A4U8SFD6-F1
#
_cell.length_a   1.000
_cell.length_b   1.000
_cell.length_c   1.000
_cell.angle_alpha   90.00
_cell.angle_beta   90.00
_cell.angle_gamma   90.00
#
_symmetry.space_group_name_H-M   'P 1'
#
loop_
_entity.id
_entity.type
_entity.pdbx_description
1 polymer ?
#
loop_
_entity_poly.entity_id
_entity_poly.type
_entity_poly.pdbx_seq_one_letter_code
_entity_poly.pdbx_strand_id
1 'polypeptide(L)'
;MQRIFITTFWCYVVSMLLYQNLAAKSKISIKIEGTCITLQDFTQEQKDILMYAYYYGRDHGFGYLMAAIAWRESCAGEYLINFSDPSAGIYHAHIPNVIRKYTKYADSSFLRNVVGQMLISDPLLASSIALDNLRYWHKVHKGDLQKIIKSYNKGFAWRNKESANKQAQAYYIDIMKKIKELETFIPQYIHIYKLQTPYRDFKIKFDEKK
;
A
#
# COMPACT_ATOMS: atom_id res chain seq x y z
N MET A 1 -6.80 -52.55 -51.16
CA MET A 1 -5.86 -52.23 -50.08
C MET A 1 -5.28 -50.80 -50.09
N GLN A 2 -5.52 -49.97 -51.12
CA GLN A 2 -4.90 -48.63 -51.21
C GLN A 2 -5.71 -47.46 -50.62
N ARG A 3 -7.04 -47.60 -50.46
CA ARG A 3 -7.91 -46.51 -49.99
C ARG A 3 -7.92 -46.30 -48.46
N ILE A 4 -7.60 -47.32 -47.68
CA ILE A 4 -7.64 -47.27 -46.20
C ILE A 4 -6.41 -46.52 -45.64
N PHE A 5 -5.28 -46.50 -46.35
CA PHE A 5 -4.05 -45.84 -45.90
C PHE A 5 -4.09 -44.31 -46.02
N ILE A 6 -4.89 -43.76 -46.94
CA ILE A 6 -4.93 -42.30 -47.18
C ILE A 6 -5.80 -41.60 -46.11
N THR A 7 -6.86 -42.27 -45.63
CA THR A 7 -7.77 -41.69 -44.63
C THR A 7 -7.18 -41.66 -43.22
N THR A 8 -6.34 -42.64 -42.85
CA THR A 8 -5.67 -42.67 -41.53
C THR A 8 -4.54 -41.65 -41.45
N PHE A 9 -3.80 -41.44 -42.55
CA PHE A 9 -2.74 -40.43 -42.62
C PHE A 9 -3.30 -39.00 -42.49
N TRP A 10 -4.42 -38.71 -43.16
CA TRP A 10 -5.08 -37.39 -43.05
C TRP A 10 -5.64 -37.13 -41.65
N CYS A 11 -6.21 -38.13 -40.96
CA CYS A 11 -6.63 -37.98 -39.56
C CYS A 11 -5.45 -37.69 -38.61
N TYR A 12 -4.30 -38.34 -38.82
CA TYR A 12 -3.10 -38.09 -38.01
C TYR A 12 -2.54 -36.68 -38.22
N VAL A 13 -2.46 -36.20 -39.46
CA VAL A 13 -1.97 -34.85 -39.78
C VAL A 13 -2.91 -33.78 -39.24
N VAL A 14 -4.22 -33.95 -39.36
CA VAL A 14 -5.22 -33.03 -38.76
C VAL A 14 -5.15 -33.05 -37.24
N SER A 15 -4.95 -34.22 -36.61
CA SER A 15 -4.79 -34.32 -35.15
C SER A 15 -3.50 -33.66 -34.65
N MET A 16 -2.38 -33.76 -35.38
CA MET A 16 -1.13 -33.08 -35.04
C MET A 16 -1.24 -31.56 -35.20
N LEU A 17 -1.92 -31.08 -36.25
CA LEU A 17 -2.12 -29.64 -36.48
C LEU A 17 -3.11 -29.03 -35.46
N LEU A 18 -4.09 -29.80 -34.98
CA LEU A 18 -4.97 -29.39 -33.88
C LEU A 18 -4.23 -29.39 -32.52
N TYR A 19 -3.33 -30.36 -32.28
CA TYR A 19 -2.51 -30.39 -31.06
C TYR A 19 -1.54 -29.23 -30.95
N GLN A 20 -0.96 -28.76 -32.07
CA GLN A 20 -0.04 -27.63 -32.05
C GLN A 20 -0.73 -26.27 -31.85
N ASN A 21 -2.04 -26.16 -32.09
CA ASN A 21 -2.80 -24.93 -31.85
C ASN A 21 -3.37 -24.80 -30.42
N LEU A 22 -3.44 -25.90 -29.66
CA LEU A 22 -3.89 -25.88 -28.25
C LEU A 22 -2.80 -25.46 -27.26
N ALA A 23 -1.53 -25.39 -27.70
CA ALA A 23 -0.42 -24.95 -26.88
C ALA A 23 -0.06 -23.48 -27.14
N ALA A 24 -1.04 -22.59 -27.17
CA ALA A 24 -0.78 -21.16 -27.00
C ALA A 24 -0.26 -20.94 -25.56
N LYS A 25 1.05 -21.10 -25.36
CA LYS A 25 1.73 -20.72 -24.12
C LYS A 25 1.52 -19.22 -23.94
N SER A 26 0.52 -18.83 -23.14
CA SER A 26 0.38 -17.47 -22.66
C SER A 26 1.67 -17.14 -21.90
N LYS A 27 2.55 -16.32 -22.50
CA LYS A 27 3.69 -15.77 -21.78
C LYS A 27 3.13 -14.87 -20.69
N ILE A 28 3.20 -15.31 -19.44
CA ILE A 28 2.93 -14.45 -18.29
C ILE A 28 4.03 -13.38 -18.28
N SER A 29 3.70 -12.18 -18.73
CA SER A 29 4.59 -11.03 -18.62
C SER A 29 4.36 -10.37 -17.26
N ILE A 30 5.27 -10.60 -16.31
CA ILE A 30 5.24 -9.90 -15.02
C ILE A 30 5.92 -8.54 -15.21
N LYS A 31 5.16 -7.45 -15.12
CA LYS A 31 5.71 -6.09 -15.06
C LYS A 31 5.99 -5.75 -13.59
N ILE A 32 7.26 -5.62 -13.22
CA ILE A 32 7.67 -5.22 -11.87
C ILE A 32 8.03 -3.73 -11.93
N GLU A 33 7.26 -2.90 -11.25
CA GLU A 33 7.56 -1.47 -11.09
C GLU A 33 8.19 -1.24 -9.72
N GLY A 34 9.40 -0.66 -9.69
CA GLY A 34 10.17 -0.44 -8.46
C GLY A 34 9.84 0.86 -7.72
N THR A 35 8.85 1.62 -8.19
CA THR A 35 8.50 2.95 -7.65
C THR A 35 7.01 3.15 -7.63
N CYS A 36 6.50 3.87 -6.62
CA CYS A 36 5.12 4.33 -6.65
C CYS A 36 4.88 5.26 -7.85
N ILE A 37 3.75 5.06 -8.52
CA ILE A 37 3.30 5.89 -9.65
C ILE A 37 2.92 7.31 -9.20
N THR A 38 2.67 8.19 -10.15
CA THR A 38 2.30 9.58 -9.86
C THR A 38 0.82 9.70 -9.49
N LEU A 39 0.43 10.78 -8.79
CA LEU A 39 -0.95 11.01 -8.35
C LEU A 39 -1.95 11.03 -9.52
N GLN A 40 -1.51 11.47 -10.69
CA GLN A 40 -2.31 11.52 -11.92
C GLN A 40 -2.67 10.12 -12.42
N ASP A 41 -1.76 9.16 -12.24
CA ASP A 41 -1.88 7.79 -12.70
C ASP A 41 -2.56 6.87 -11.69
N PHE A 42 -2.91 7.38 -10.50
CA PHE A 42 -3.55 6.58 -9.44
C PHE A 42 -4.86 5.96 -9.92
N THR A 43 -5.02 4.68 -9.60
CA THR A 43 -6.27 3.96 -9.79
C THR A 43 -7.37 4.57 -8.92
N GLN A 44 -8.64 4.27 -9.22
CA GLN A 44 -9.74 4.72 -8.37
C GLN A 44 -9.59 4.21 -6.93
N GLU A 45 -9.12 2.97 -6.74
CA GLU A 45 -8.88 2.37 -5.42
C GLU A 45 -7.82 3.17 -4.63
N GLN A 46 -6.71 3.57 -5.27
CA GLN A 46 -5.70 4.43 -4.63
C GLN A 46 -6.23 5.83 -4.30
N LYS A 47 -7.02 6.43 -5.19
CA LYS A 47 -7.68 7.73 -4.94
C LYS A 47 -8.65 7.63 -3.76
N ASP A 48 -9.40 6.54 -3.66
CA ASP A 48 -10.32 6.30 -2.54
C ASP A 48 -9.57 6.14 -1.22
N ILE A 49 -8.37 5.52 -1.22
CA ILE A 49 -7.50 5.42 -0.04
C ILE A 49 -7.00 6.82 0.39
N LEU A 50 -6.61 7.68 -0.55
CA LEU A 50 -6.21 9.06 -0.22
C LEU A 50 -7.36 9.84 0.40
N MET A 51 -8.57 9.74 -0.18
CA MET A 51 -9.76 10.40 0.34
C MET A 51 -10.10 9.87 1.73
N TYR A 52 -10.15 8.54 1.89
CA TYR A 52 -10.38 7.90 3.19
C TYR A 52 -9.37 8.41 4.24
N ALA A 53 -8.08 8.40 3.94
CA ALA A 53 -7.03 8.86 4.84
C ALA A 53 -7.18 10.34 5.21
N TYR A 54 -7.55 11.18 4.23
CA TYR A 54 -7.86 12.59 4.48
C TYR A 54 -9.03 12.75 5.44
N TYR A 55 -10.16 12.10 5.15
CA TYR A 55 -11.36 12.16 5.97
C TYR A 55 -11.12 11.63 7.38
N TYR A 56 -10.32 10.58 7.53
CA TYR A 56 -9.99 10.01 8.84
C TYR A 56 -9.21 10.99 9.73
N GLY A 57 -8.27 11.75 9.12
CA GLY A 57 -7.41 12.67 9.86
C GLY A 57 -7.95 14.09 10.02
N ARG A 58 -8.92 14.53 9.19
CA ARG A 58 -9.29 15.95 9.07
C ARG A 58 -9.86 16.55 10.36
N ASP A 59 -10.66 15.81 11.11
CA ASP A 59 -11.31 16.29 12.35
C ASP A 59 -10.28 16.49 13.48
N HIS A 60 -9.05 16.02 13.27
CA HIS A 60 -7.91 16.20 14.16
C HIS A 60 -6.83 17.13 13.57
N GLY A 61 -7.09 17.78 12.44
CA GLY A 61 -6.12 18.64 11.75
C GLY A 61 -5.01 17.87 11.00
N PHE A 62 -5.17 16.56 10.80
CA PHE A 62 -4.16 15.71 10.14
C PHE A 62 -4.60 15.17 8.77
N GLY A 63 -5.68 15.68 8.17
CA GLY A 63 -6.23 15.12 6.94
C GLY A 63 -5.21 15.00 5.80
N TYR A 64 -4.64 16.13 5.35
CA TYR A 64 -3.62 16.11 4.30
C TYR A 64 -2.37 15.31 4.70
N LEU A 65 -1.97 15.37 5.97
CA LEU A 65 -0.82 14.63 6.46
C LEU A 65 -1.06 13.11 6.40
N MET A 66 -2.22 12.63 6.82
CA MET A 66 -2.58 11.20 6.74
C MET A 66 -2.65 10.74 5.29
N ALA A 67 -3.25 11.52 4.39
CA ALA A 67 -3.26 11.20 2.96
C ALA A 67 -1.85 11.15 2.35
N ALA A 68 -0.98 12.10 2.72
CA ALA A 68 0.42 12.12 2.26
C ALA A 68 1.23 10.94 2.80
N ILE A 69 1.00 10.53 4.06
CA ILE A 69 1.63 9.34 4.64
C ILE A 69 1.12 8.07 3.94
N ALA A 70 -0.19 7.94 3.69
CA ALA A 70 -0.75 6.80 2.96
C ALA A 70 -0.12 6.66 1.56
N TRP A 71 0.04 7.79 0.85
CA TRP A 71 0.77 7.82 -0.42
C TRP A 71 2.22 7.38 -0.24
N ARG A 72 2.95 8.02 0.69
CA ARG A 72 4.38 7.78 0.87
C ARG A 72 4.70 6.33 1.26
N GLU A 73 3.92 5.79 2.18
CA GLU A 73 4.20 4.52 2.81
C GLU A 73 3.79 3.39 1.87
N SER A 74 2.51 3.33 1.48
CA SER A 74 1.97 2.16 0.77
C SER A 74 1.62 2.40 -0.69
N CYS A 75 2.07 3.51 -1.28
CA CYS A 75 1.58 3.98 -2.58
C CYS A 75 0.05 4.07 -2.60
N ALA A 76 -0.52 4.68 -1.56
CA ALA A 76 -1.96 4.79 -1.34
C ALA A 76 -2.66 3.41 -1.32
N GLY A 77 -2.06 2.45 -0.62
CA GLY A 77 -2.64 1.14 -0.35
C GLY A 77 -2.23 0.03 -1.32
N GLU A 78 -1.48 0.31 -2.38
CA GLU A 78 -1.02 -0.73 -3.31
C GLU A 78 -0.06 -1.73 -2.63
N TYR A 79 0.92 -1.22 -1.88
CA TYR A 79 1.96 -2.03 -1.25
C TYR A 79 1.89 -1.94 0.27
N LEU A 80 1.27 -2.93 0.91
CA LEU A 80 0.98 -2.89 2.34
C LEU A 80 2.02 -3.55 3.24
N ILE A 81 3.09 -4.13 2.71
CA ILE A 81 4.12 -4.82 3.49
C ILE A 81 5.48 -4.21 3.18
N ASN A 82 6.23 -3.90 4.22
CA ASN A 82 7.63 -3.53 4.12
C ASN A 82 8.48 -4.57 4.85
N PHE A 83 9.35 -5.24 4.10
CA PHE A 83 10.21 -6.30 4.62
C PHE A 83 11.49 -5.77 5.26
N SER A 84 11.98 -4.60 4.83
CA SER A 84 13.21 -3.99 5.34
C SER A 84 13.04 -3.40 6.73
N ASP A 85 11.87 -2.81 6.97
CA ASP A 85 11.44 -2.32 8.28
C ASP A 85 10.08 -2.96 8.58
N PRO A 86 9.98 -3.96 9.48
CA PRO A 86 8.83 -4.85 9.59
C PRO A 86 7.57 -4.08 9.99
N SER A 87 6.86 -3.63 8.97
CA SER A 87 5.75 -2.69 9.07
C SER A 87 4.70 -3.00 8.02
N ALA A 88 3.44 -2.72 8.36
CA ALA A 88 2.32 -3.14 7.53
C ALA A 88 1.15 -2.15 7.55
N GLY A 89 0.24 -2.32 6.59
CA GLY A 89 -0.96 -1.52 6.42
C GLY A 89 -0.71 -0.20 5.67
N ILE A 90 -1.77 0.58 5.47
CA ILE A 90 -1.79 1.78 4.61
C ILE A 90 -0.69 2.79 5.00
N TYR A 91 -0.36 2.85 6.29
CA TYR A 91 0.59 3.82 6.85
C TYR A 91 1.89 3.18 7.34
N HIS A 92 2.16 1.91 6.96
CA HIS A 92 3.28 1.10 7.44
C HIS A 92 3.55 1.27 8.95
N ALA A 93 2.60 0.84 9.78
CA ALA A 93 2.81 0.86 11.22
C ALA A 93 3.90 -0.17 11.59
N HIS A 94 4.96 0.27 12.28
CA HIS A 94 6.04 -0.61 12.73
C HIS A 94 5.51 -1.69 13.69
N ILE A 95 5.46 -2.94 13.23
CA ILE A 95 4.77 -4.04 13.91
C ILE A 95 5.30 -4.28 15.33
N PRO A 96 6.64 -4.32 15.57
CA PRO A 96 7.16 -4.44 16.94
C PRO A 96 6.71 -3.32 17.88
N ASN A 97 6.51 -2.09 17.38
CA ASN A 97 6.00 -0.99 18.20
C ASN A 97 4.52 -1.16 18.50
N VAL A 98 3.75 -1.64 17.53
CA VAL A 98 2.32 -1.95 17.72
C VAL A 98 2.16 -3.03 18.79
N ILE A 99 2.90 -4.13 18.68
CA ILE A 99 2.89 -5.23 19.67
C ILE A 99 3.18 -4.68 21.07
N ARG A 100 4.29 -3.94 21.21
CA ARG A 100 4.73 -3.39 22.51
C ARG A 100 3.72 -2.41 23.12
N LYS A 101 3.00 -1.65 22.29
CA LYS A 101 2.11 -0.59 22.76
C LYS A 101 0.68 -1.08 23.04
N TYR A 102 0.17 -2.00 22.23
CA TYR A 102 -1.25 -2.35 22.23
C TYR A 102 -1.53 -3.78 22.70
N THR A 103 -0.50 -4.56 23.03
CA THR A 103 -0.68 -5.94 23.48
C THR A 103 0.14 -6.22 24.75
N LYS A 104 -0.23 -7.29 25.45
CA LYS A 104 0.52 -7.82 26.60
C LYS A 104 1.56 -8.88 26.21
N TYR A 105 1.64 -9.23 24.92
CA TYR A 105 2.44 -10.34 24.44
C TYR A 105 3.86 -9.89 24.09
N ALA A 106 4.81 -10.81 24.26
CA ALA A 106 6.17 -10.59 23.80
C ALA A 106 6.23 -10.60 22.26
N ASP A 107 7.14 -9.79 21.72
CA ASP A 107 7.39 -9.72 20.29
C ASP A 107 7.98 -11.06 19.78
N SER A 108 7.31 -11.66 18.79
CA SER A 108 7.68 -12.94 18.18
C SER A 108 7.29 -12.95 16.70
N SER A 109 7.96 -13.76 15.88
CA SER A 109 7.68 -13.83 14.44
C SER A 109 6.22 -14.19 14.14
N PHE A 110 5.62 -15.13 14.90
CA PHE A 110 4.22 -15.47 14.74
C PHE A 110 3.30 -14.29 15.05
N LEU A 111 3.53 -13.60 16.17
CA LEU A 111 2.73 -12.44 16.55
C LEU A 111 2.90 -11.28 15.54
N ARG A 112 4.10 -11.10 14.97
CA ARG A 112 4.33 -10.13 13.90
C ARG A 112 3.49 -10.45 12.66
N ASN A 113 3.34 -11.72 12.29
CA ASN A 113 2.46 -12.13 11.19
C ASN A 113 0.99 -11.83 11.50
N VAL A 114 0.53 -12.14 12.73
CA VAL A 114 -0.85 -11.85 13.16
C VAL A 114 -1.14 -10.35 13.11
N VAL A 115 -0.30 -9.54 13.74
CA VAL A 115 -0.49 -8.07 13.77
C VAL A 115 -0.32 -7.47 12.37
N GLY A 116 0.64 -7.96 11.59
CA GLY A 116 0.81 -7.55 10.20
C GLY A 116 -0.44 -7.81 9.38
N GLN A 117 -1.02 -9.02 9.48
CA GLN A 117 -2.27 -9.36 8.80
C GLN A 117 -3.41 -8.44 9.23
N MET A 118 -3.56 -8.17 10.54
CA MET A 118 -4.60 -7.26 11.05
C MET A 118 -4.46 -5.85 10.46
N LEU A 119 -3.24 -5.30 10.41
CA LEU A 119 -2.96 -3.98 9.83
C LEU A 119 -3.26 -3.90 8.33
N ILE A 120 -3.16 -5.02 7.62
CA ILE A 120 -3.46 -5.12 6.18
C ILE A 120 -4.97 -5.25 5.96
N SER A 121 -5.65 -6.10 6.75
CA SER A 121 -7.06 -6.42 6.56
C SER A 121 -8.02 -5.41 7.16
N ASP A 122 -7.57 -4.60 8.13
CA ASP A 122 -8.40 -3.62 8.84
C ASP A 122 -7.84 -2.20 8.65
N PRO A 123 -8.31 -1.47 7.62
CA PRO A 123 -7.94 -0.07 7.41
C PRO A 123 -8.29 0.85 8.57
N LEU A 124 -9.35 0.56 9.32
CA LEU A 124 -9.77 1.35 10.48
C LEU A 124 -8.74 1.19 11.61
N LEU A 125 -8.31 -0.03 11.89
CA LEU A 125 -7.23 -0.31 12.84
C LEU A 125 -5.93 0.40 12.41
N ALA A 126 -5.50 0.25 11.15
CA ALA A 126 -4.29 0.90 10.65
C ALA A 126 -4.35 2.43 10.78
N SER A 127 -5.51 3.02 10.48
CA SER A 127 -5.72 4.48 10.56
C SER A 127 -5.74 4.98 12.00
N SER A 128 -6.38 4.25 12.91
CA SER A 128 -6.42 4.62 14.33
C SER A 128 -5.02 4.61 14.95
N ILE A 129 -4.19 3.61 14.63
CA ILE A 129 -2.79 3.53 15.09
C ILE A 129 -1.95 4.68 14.52
N ALA A 130 -2.10 4.99 13.24
CA ALA A 130 -1.38 6.10 12.60
C ALA A 130 -1.77 7.45 13.22
N LEU A 131 -3.07 7.70 13.42
CA LEU A 131 -3.58 8.90 14.05
C LEU A 131 -3.11 9.03 15.51
N ASP A 132 -3.13 7.95 16.29
CA ASP A 132 -2.64 7.96 17.67
C ASP A 132 -1.14 8.29 17.74
N ASN A 133 -0.34 7.76 16.81
CA ASN A 133 1.08 8.13 16.70
C ASN A 133 1.26 9.61 16.34
N LEU A 134 0.48 10.14 15.39
CA LEU A 134 0.53 11.57 15.03
C LEU A 134 0.16 12.46 16.22
N ARG A 135 -0.90 12.11 16.98
CA ARG A 135 -1.32 12.83 18.19
C ARG A 135 -0.24 12.79 19.28
N TYR A 136 0.38 11.63 19.49
CA TYR A 136 1.50 11.49 20.41
C TYR A 136 2.64 12.43 20.03
N TRP A 137 3.09 12.42 18.76
CA TRP A 137 4.17 13.28 18.30
C TRP A 137 3.80 14.76 18.32
N HIS A 138 2.56 15.09 18.00
CA HIS A 138 2.05 16.46 18.12
C HIS A 138 2.17 17.00 19.54
N LYS A 139 1.81 16.18 20.54
CA LYS A 139 2.01 16.52 21.95
C LYS A 139 3.48 16.66 22.31
N VAL A 140 4.32 15.71 21.90
CA VAL A 140 5.77 15.71 22.21
C VAL A 140 6.49 16.93 21.65
N HIS A 141 6.14 17.36 20.43
CA HIS A 141 6.82 18.47 19.73
C HIS A 141 6.02 19.77 19.72
N LYS A 142 4.95 19.87 20.52
CA LYS A 142 4.14 21.09 20.69
C LYS A 142 3.65 21.67 19.36
N GLY A 143 3.20 20.82 18.45
CA GLY A 143 2.68 21.24 17.13
C GLY A 143 3.74 21.54 16.06
N ASP A 144 5.04 21.38 16.33
CA ASP A 144 6.10 21.54 15.32
C ASP A 144 5.99 20.43 14.25
N LEU A 145 5.39 20.79 13.11
CA LEU A 145 5.06 19.86 12.02
C LEU A 145 6.28 19.11 11.48
N GLN A 146 7.42 19.79 11.32
CA GLN A 146 8.65 19.15 10.85
C GLN A 146 9.10 18.08 11.83
N LYS A 147 9.14 18.38 13.13
CA LYS A 147 9.53 17.40 14.15
C LYS A 147 8.52 16.27 14.29
N ILE A 148 7.22 16.54 14.13
CA ILE A 148 6.16 15.53 14.11
C ILE A 148 6.41 14.53 12.99
N ILE A 149 6.57 15.01 11.76
CA ILE A 149 6.77 14.15 10.57
C ILE A 149 8.09 13.36 10.68
N LYS A 150 9.18 14.01 11.11
CA LYS A 150 10.46 13.33 11.33
C LYS A 150 10.37 12.22 12.36
N SER A 151 9.58 12.43 13.41
CA SER A 151 9.42 11.46 14.49
C SER A 151 8.41 10.36 14.16
N TYR A 152 7.45 10.63 13.29
CA TYR A 152 6.62 9.59 12.70
C TYR A 152 7.50 8.55 11.98
N ASN A 153 8.49 9.01 11.20
CA ASN A 153 9.38 8.12 10.44
C ASN A 153 10.51 7.49 11.29
N LYS A 154 11.18 8.25 12.17
CA LYS A 154 12.39 7.78 12.89
C LYS A 154 12.31 7.82 14.42
N GLY A 155 11.13 8.06 14.99
CA GLY A 155 10.98 8.20 16.44
C GLY A 155 11.91 9.29 17.00
N PHE A 156 12.55 9.02 18.14
CA PHE A 156 13.56 9.92 18.71
C PHE A 156 14.96 9.78 18.07
N ALA A 157 15.19 8.77 17.22
CA ALA A 157 16.54 8.45 16.73
C ALA A 157 17.15 9.58 15.88
N TRP A 158 16.33 10.33 15.14
CA TRP A 158 16.79 11.45 14.30
C TRP A 158 17.44 12.59 15.12
N ARG A 159 17.19 12.67 16.43
CA ARG A 159 17.77 13.71 17.28
C ARG A 159 19.26 13.49 17.54
N ASN A 160 19.69 12.23 17.56
CA ASN A 160 21.02 11.84 18.05
C ASN A 160 21.84 11.06 17.03
N LYS A 161 21.26 10.67 15.88
CA LYS A 161 21.95 9.92 14.82
C LYS A 161 21.84 10.66 13.51
N GLU A 162 22.96 11.12 12.97
CA GLU A 162 23.00 11.91 11.74
C GLU A 162 22.39 11.18 10.53
N SER A 163 22.65 9.87 10.40
CA SER A 163 22.05 9.05 9.35
C SER A 163 20.52 8.98 9.46
N ALA A 164 19.99 8.83 10.68
CA ALA A 164 18.54 8.86 10.92
C ALA A 164 17.96 10.25 10.68
N ASN A 165 18.70 11.31 11.03
CA ASN A 165 18.30 12.69 10.79
C ASN A 165 18.16 12.98 9.29
N LYS A 166 19.15 12.58 8.50
CA LYS A 166 19.14 12.72 7.03
C LYS A 166 17.94 11.99 6.41
N GLN A 167 17.67 10.76 6.84
CA GLN A 167 16.51 9.99 6.36
C GLN A 167 15.18 10.65 6.75
N ALA A 168 15.04 11.06 8.02
CA ALA A 168 13.85 11.74 8.50
C ALA A 168 13.61 13.09 7.80
N GLN A 169 14.68 13.82 7.49
CA GLN A 169 14.61 15.08 6.76
C GLN A 169 14.16 14.87 5.31
N ALA A 170 14.70 13.85 4.62
CA ALA A 170 14.25 13.50 3.27
C ALA A 170 12.77 13.07 3.26
N TYR A 171 12.36 12.27 4.25
CA TYR A 171 10.97 11.87 4.44
C TYR A 171 10.05 13.09 4.64
N TYR A 172 10.44 14.05 5.50
CA TYR A 172 9.71 15.29 5.70
C TYR A 172 9.52 16.08 4.40
N ILE A 173 10.59 16.27 3.62
CA ILE A 173 10.52 16.99 2.35
C ILE A 173 9.55 16.32 1.37
N ASP A 174 9.59 14.99 1.27
CA ASP A 174 8.67 14.24 0.38
C ASP A 174 7.21 14.34 0.85
N ILE A 175 6.95 14.25 2.16
CA ILE A 175 5.60 14.44 2.71
C ILE A 175 5.08 15.85 2.40
N MET A 176 5.90 16.90 2.58
CA MET A 176 5.46 18.27 2.29
C MET A 176 5.16 18.47 0.80
N LYS A 177 5.95 17.85 -0.09
CA LYS A 177 5.66 17.86 -1.53
C LYS A 177 4.31 17.21 -1.82
N LYS A 178 4.05 16.02 -1.25
CA LYS A 178 2.79 15.29 -1.41
C LYS A 178 1.60 16.07 -0.85
N ILE A 179 1.74 16.70 0.31
CA ILE A 179 0.70 17.58 0.88
C ILE A 179 0.32 18.67 -0.13
N LYS A 180 1.30 19.35 -0.72
CA LYS A 180 1.04 20.41 -1.72
C LYS A 180 0.28 19.91 -2.94
N GLU A 181 0.59 18.71 -3.42
CA GLU A 181 -0.14 18.09 -4.54
C GLU A 181 -1.56 17.71 -4.12
N LEU A 182 -1.72 17.16 -2.91
CA LEU A 182 -3.02 16.77 -2.35
C LEU A 182 -3.93 17.97 -2.07
N GLU A 183 -3.39 19.12 -1.68
CA GLU A 183 -4.14 20.37 -1.50
C GLU A 183 -4.80 20.85 -2.79
N THR A 184 -4.23 20.50 -3.95
CA THR A 184 -4.82 20.79 -5.26
C THR A 184 -5.77 19.68 -5.70
N PHE A 185 -5.39 18.42 -5.46
CA PHE A 185 -6.14 17.25 -5.90
C PHE A 185 -7.44 17.06 -5.11
N ILE A 186 -7.39 16.97 -3.78
CA ILE A 186 -8.52 16.57 -2.93
C ILE A 186 -9.77 17.43 -3.14
N PRO A 187 -9.70 18.78 -3.23
CA PRO A 187 -10.89 19.60 -3.46
C PRO A 187 -11.66 19.26 -4.74
N GLN A 188 -11.00 18.68 -5.75
CA GLN A 188 -11.65 18.28 -7.01
C GLN A 188 -12.49 17.00 -6.85
N TYR A 189 -12.17 16.17 -5.85
CA TYR A 189 -12.80 14.85 -5.64
C TYR A 189 -13.65 14.79 -4.36
N ILE A 190 -13.51 15.76 -3.47
CA ILE A 190 -14.16 15.72 -2.15
C ILE A 190 -15.69 15.72 -2.22
N HIS A 191 -16.26 16.39 -3.23
CA HIS A 191 -17.72 16.54 -3.39
C HIS A 191 -18.41 15.29 -3.93
N ILE A 192 -17.68 14.42 -4.62
CA ILE A 192 -18.20 13.18 -5.21
C ILE A 192 -17.92 11.95 -4.34
N TYR A 193 -16.97 12.07 -3.40
CA TYR A 193 -16.57 10.97 -2.55
C TYR A 193 -17.59 10.70 -1.44
N LYS A 194 -18.07 9.46 -1.36
CA LYS A 194 -18.85 8.96 -0.22
C LYS A 194 -17.91 8.23 0.72
N LEU A 195 -17.77 8.75 1.94
CA LEU A 195 -16.90 8.14 2.93
C LEU A 195 -17.33 6.70 3.23
N GLN A 196 -16.45 5.78 2.88
CA GLN A 196 -16.57 4.37 3.17
C GLN A 196 -15.20 3.85 3.60
N THR A 197 -15.19 2.92 4.55
CA THR A 197 -13.97 2.18 4.86
C THR A 197 -13.56 1.42 3.59
N PRO A 198 -12.30 1.56 3.12
CA PRO A 198 -11.84 0.85 1.93
C PRO A 198 -12.06 -0.65 2.10
N TYR A 199 -12.98 -1.23 1.33
CA TYR A 199 -13.20 -2.67 1.33
C TYR A 199 -12.10 -3.33 0.50
N ARG A 200 -11.38 -4.30 1.08
CA ARG A 200 -10.50 -5.18 0.32
C ARG A 200 -11.03 -6.58 0.30
N ASP A 201 -11.45 -7.00 -0.88
CA ASP A 201 -11.57 -8.42 -1.16
C ASP A 201 -10.15 -8.98 -1.33
N PHE A 202 -9.72 -9.88 -0.45
CA PHE A 202 -8.44 -10.58 -0.61
C PHE A 202 -8.48 -11.63 -1.74
N LYS A 203 -9.58 -11.74 -2.49
CA LYS A 203 -9.60 -12.51 -3.72
C LYS A 203 -8.57 -11.96 -4.69
N ILE A 204 -7.55 -12.77 -4.92
CA ILE A 204 -6.56 -12.61 -5.98
C ILE A 204 -7.34 -12.38 -7.28
N LYS A 205 -7.30 -11.16 -7.83
CA LYS A 205 -7.81 -10.87 -9.18
C LYS A 205 -6.89 -11.62 -10.16
N PHE A 206 -7.25 -12.84 -10.51
CA PHE A 206 -6.75 -13.42 -11.75
C PHE A 206 -7.38 -12.59 -12.87
N ASP A 207 -6.54 -12.00 -13.70
CA ASP A 207 -6.96 -11.18 -14.83
C ASP A 207 -7.69 -12.10 -15.83
N GLU A 208 -9.02 -12.21 -15.67
CA GLU A 208 -9.89 -12.93 -16.59
C GLU A 208 -9.98 -12.13 -17.89
N LYS A 209 -9.01 -12.34 -18.79
CA LYS A 209 -9.12 -11.85 -20.17
C LYS A 209 -10.27 -12.58 -20.86
N LYS A 210 -11.29 -11.81 -21.26
CA LYS A 210 -12.22 -12.15 -22.36
C LYS A 210 -11.49 -12.22 -23.69
#